data_AF-A0A950VJM7-F1
#
_entry.id   AF-A0A950VJM7-F1
#
_cell.length_a   1.000
_cell.length_b   1.000
_cell.length_c   1.000
_cell.angle_alpha   90.00
_cell.angle_beta   90.00
_cell.angle_gamma   90.00
#
_symmetry.space_group_name_H-M   'P 1'
#
loop_
_entity.id
_entity.type
_entity.pdbx_description
1 polymer ?
#
loop_
_entity_poly.entity_id
_entity_poly.type
_entity_poly.pdbx_seq_one_letter_code
_entity_poly.pdbx_strand_id
1 'polypeptide(L)'
;MKKLLSWVCLVLVGWALPAWAQGQSMEKVSEAPAKYAGQTLVFDQIKLAGKMIKHTGLYCLKVTSPEGTEFGAAVSFRPTMLYTFFVPDAIADRLLDDLNENQEYTVRLTGRVYKKKFPAIGAESWVAEVSRIDFYEADKIARTVTATSPRSGKAPSLERVNEAPQKYAGQTLTFDKVKLGGKMIKHTGLYCLKVTGEDGSPEISAAVAFTGGLTLFVPDQLAEKLEKEIKEDEEYTVKLTCRVYKRKFPAIGSEAWVGEVSRIDFYEGDAIKKAVK
;
A
#
# COMPACT_ATOMS: atom_id res chain seq x y z
N MET A 1 50.93 35.91 48.61
CA MET A 1 50.43 34.68 47.98
C MET A 1 48.90 34.71 47.99
N LYS A 2 48.27 35.06 46.87
CA LYS A 2 46.80 35.05 46.70
C LYS A 2 46.46 33.86 45.80
N LYS A 3 45.74 32.87 46.32
CA LYS A 3 45.21 31.75 45.52
C LYS A 3 43.83 32.15 44.97
N LEU A 4 43.72 32.27 43.65
CA LEU A 4 42.45 32.29 42.94
C LEU A 4 41.92 30.84 42.88
N LEU A 5 40.75 30.60 43.48
CA LEU A 5 39.96 29.39 43.24
C LEU A 5 39.10 29.64 41.99
N SER A 6 39.46 28.96 40.90
CA SER A 6 38.67 28.87 39.67
C SER A 6 37.50 27.91 39.89
N TRP A 7 36.27 28.41 39.84
CA TRP A 7 35.05 27.61 39.74
C TRP A 7 34.83 27.19 38.29
N VAL A 8 35.00 25.90 37.99
CA VAL A 8 34.56 25.30 36.73
C VAL A 8 33.20 24.65 37.00
N CYS A 9 32.12 25.29 36.54
CA CYS A 9 30.80 24.67 36.45
C CYS A 9 30.82 23.64 35.30
N LEU A 10 30.93 22.36 35.65
CA LEU A 10 30.69 21.25 34.72
C LEU A 10 29.18 21.11 34.53
N VAL A 11 28.62 21.62 33.43
CA VAL A 11 27.24 21.31 33.03
C VAL A 11 27.26 19.98 32.29
N LEU A 12 27.01 18.88 33.00
CA LEU A 12 26.69 17.60 32.41
C LEU A 12 25.27 17.67 31.84
N VAL A 13 25.14 18.04 30.56
CA VAL A 13 23.93 17.79 29.78
C VAL A 13 23.90 16.30 29.49
N GLY A 14 23.40 15.52 30.45
CA GLY A 14 23.01 14.14 30.23
C GLY A 14 21.85 14.13 29.25
N TRP A 15 22.11 13.75 28.00
CA TRP A 15 21.07 13.32 27.08
C TRP A 15 20.48 12.04 27.66
N ALA A 16 19.44 12.17 28.48
CA ALA A 16 18.59 11.06 28.83
C ALA A 16 17.95 10.57 27.53
N LEU A 17 18.57 9.56 26.90
CA LEU A 17 17.88 8.78 25.88
C LEU A 17 16.58 8.28 26.54
N PRO A 18 15.41 8.54 25.95
CA PRO A 18 14.15 8.09 26.53
C PRO A 18 14.27 6.58 26.75
N ALA A 19 13.92 6.12 27.95
CA ALA A 19 13.93 4.70 28.27
C ALA A 19 13.03 3.98 27.26
N TRP A 20 13.64 3.32 26.28
CA TRP A 20 12.93 2.44 25.36
C TRP A 20 12.45 1.29 26.24
N ALA A 21 11.13 1.18 26.42
CA ALA A 21 10.52 0.07 27.15
C ALA A 21 10.76 -1.23 26.36
N GLN A 22 11.96 -1.81 26.52
CA GLN A 22 12.26 -3.15 26.03
C GLN A 22 11.34 -4.15 26.76
N GLY A 23 10.65 -4.99 25.98
CA GLY A 23 10.05 -6.22 26.50
C GLY A 23 8.54 -6.22 26.77
N GLN A 24 7.75 -5.30 26.20
CA GLN A 24 6.29 -5.44 26.25
C GLN A 24 5.79 -6.31 25.10
N SER A 25 5.06 -7.38 25.41
CA SER A 25 4.41 -8.21 24.40
C SER A 25 3.21 -7.50 23.81
N MET A 26 2.82 -7.87 22.59
CA MET A 26 1.67 -7.26 21.89
C MET A 26 0.36 -7.55 22.63
N GLU A 27 0.27 -8.73 23.25
CA GLU A 27 -0.83 -9.23 24.08
C GLU A 27 -1.06 -8.30 25.27
N LYS A 28 -0.01 -8.03 26.05
CA LYS A 28 -0.10 -7.13 27.22
C LYS A 28 -0.54 -5.72 26.84
N VAL A 29 -0.07 -5.23 25.70
CA VAL A 29 -0.46 -3.91 25.20
C VAL A 29 -1.91 -3.93 24.74
N SER A 30 -2.36 -4.99 24.10
CA SER A 30 -3.76 -5.15 23.65
C SER A 30 -4.74 -5.31 24.81
N GLU A 31 -4.35 -6.01 25.88
CA GLU A 31 -5.18 -6.20 27.08
C GLU A 31 -5.34 -4.90 27.89
N ALA A 32 -4.31 -4.04 27.92
CA ALA A 32 -4.31 -2.83 28.72
C ALA A 32 -3.68 -1.62 28.00
N PRO A 33 -4.19 -1.19 26.82
CA PRO A 33 -3.54 -0.19 25.97
C PRO A 33 -3.45 1.19 26.64
N ALA A 34 -4.38 1.49 27.55
CA ALA A 34 -4.37 2.73 28.34
C ALA A 34 -3.10 2.91 29.17
N LYS A 35 -2.47 1.82 29.64
CA LYS A 35 -1.19 1.88 30.39
C LYS A 35 -0.02 2.37 29.53
N TYR A 36 -0.14 2.23 28.22
CA TYR A 36 0.89 2.56 27.23
C TYR A 36 0.54 3.81 26.42
N ALA A 37 -0.53 4.52 26.78
CA ALA A 37 -0.98 5.70 26.05
C ALA A 37 0.14 6.76 25.93
N GLY A 38 0.39 7.21 24.70
CA GLY A 38 1.41 8.16 24.34
C GLY A 38 2.82 7.58 24.22
N GLN A 39 3.07 6.34 24.66
CA GLN A 39 4.38 5.70 24.63
C GLN A 39 4.71 5.18 23.23
N THR A 40 6.01 5.22 22.89
CA THR A 40 6.56 4.53 21.73
C THR A 40 7.08 3.18 22.17
N LEU A 41 6.54 2.12 21.57
CA LEU A 41 6.87 0.74 21.87
C LEU A 41 7.59 0.10 20.69
N VAL A 42 8.41 -0.90 20.98
CA VAL A 42 9.10 -1.72 20.00
C VAL A 42 8.65 -3.16 20.16
N PHE A 43 8.12 -3.73 19.08
CA PHE A 43 7.72 -5.13 18.98
C PHE A 43 8.68 -5.84 18.04
N ASP A 44 9.40 -6.82 18.56
CA ASP A 44 10.51 -7.47 17.86
C ASP A 44 10.14 -8.89 17.43
N GLN A 45 10.78 -9.36 16.36
CA GLN A 45 10.61 -10.73 15.84
C GLN A 45 9.15 -11.11 15.53
N ILE A 46 8.33 -10.15 15.09
CA ILE A 46 6.94 -10.40 14.74
C ILE A 46 6.82 -10.82 13.28
N LYS A 47 5.77 -11.55 12.93
CA LYS A 47 5.42 -11.82 11.52
C LYS A 47 4.53 -10.71 10.99
N LEU A 48 4.85 -10.19 9.81
CA LEU A 48 4.05 -9.23 9.07
C LEU A 48 3.58 -9.91 7.78
N ALA A 49 2.26 -10.00 7.57
CA ALA A 49 1.74 -10.45 6.30
C ALA A 49 2.01 -9.38 5.23
N GLY A 50 2.35 -9.79 4.01
CA GLY A 50 2.60 -8.85 2.92
C GLY A 50 1.34 -8.11 2.45
N LYS A 51 0.16 -8.67 2.71
CA LYS A 51 -1.12 -8.01 2.41
C LYS A 51 -1.46 -6.95 3.44
N MET A 52 -1.65 -5.71 2.99
CA MET A 52 -2.21 -4.62 3.78
C MET A 52 -3.65 -4.35 3.39
N ILE A 53 -4.46 -3.90 4.34
CA ILE A 53 -5.86 -3.56 4.08
C ILE A 53 -6.10 -2.11 4.46
N LYS A 54 -6.78 -1.38 3.59
CA LYS A 54 -7.24 -0.02 3.89
C LYS A 54 -8.61 -0.09 4.56
N HIS A 55 -8.71 0.32 5.82
CA HIS A 55 -9.95 0.33 6.58
C HIS A 55 -10.17 1.71 7.21
N THR A 56 -11.37 2.29 7.04
CA THR A 56 -11.74 3.62 7.57
C THR A 56 -10.71 4.73 7.28
N GLY A 57 -10.03 4.64 6.13
CA GLY A 57 -9.01 5.61 5.69
C GLY A 57 -7.60 5.35 6.21
N LEU A 58 -7.35 4.27 6.95
CA LEU A 58 -6.02 3.89 7.44
C LEU A 58 -5.54 2.59 6.79
N TYR A 59 -4.24 2.50 6.55
CA TYR A 59 -3.60 1.27 6.12
C TYR A 59 -3.24 0.43 7.35
N CYS A 60 -3.98 -0.67 7.54
CA CYS A 60 -3.81 -1.59 8.65
C CYS A 60 -2.85 -2.72 8.26
N LEU A 61 -1.96 -3.07 9.18
CA LEU A 61 -1.08 -4.23 9.05
C LEU A 61 -1.78 -5.47 9.62
N LYS A 62 -1.59 -6.63 8.99
CA LYS A 62 -1.80 -7.93 9.65
C LYS A 62 -0.48 -8.39 10.22
N VAL A 63 -0.41 -8.59 11.53
CA VAL A 63 0.80 -9.03 12.21
C VAL A 63 0.49 -10.18 13.16
N THR A 64 1.45 -11.08 13.34
CA THR A 64 1.36 -12.19 14.29
C THR A 64 2.51 -12.07 15.28
N SER A 65 2.20 -12.08 16.57
CA SER A 65 3.20 -12.02 17.63
C SER A 65 4.06 -13.29 17.65
N PRO A 66 5.21 -13.28 18.35
CA PRO A 66 6.01 -14.48 18.57
C PRO A 66 5.26 -15.60 19.31
N GLU A 67 4.19 -15.26 20.04
CA GLU A 67 3.33 -16.21 20.75
C GLU A 67 2.23 -16.80 19.84
N GLY A 68 2.12 -16.34 18.58
CA GLY A 68 1.15 -16.81 17.60
C GLY A 68 -0.18 -16.06 17.60
N THR A 69 -0.31 -15.00 18.40
CA THR A 69 -1.52 -14.16 18.42
C THR A 69 -1.55 -13.27 17.19
N GLU A 70 -2.61 -13.38 16.39
CA GLU A 70 -2.83 -12.49 15.26
C GLU A 70 -3.45 -11.15 15.70
N PHE A 71 -2.95 -10.06 15.14
CA PHE A 71 -3.49 -8.71 15.27
C PHE A 71 -3.69 -8.12 13.87
N GLY A 72 -4.90 -7.60 13.60
CA GLY A 72 -5.18 -6.80 12.41
C GLY A 72 -5.86 -7.50 11.21
N ALA A 73 -5.89 -6.75 10.11
CA ALA A 73 -6.53 -6.91 8.79
C ALA A 73 -8.02 -7.31 8.67
N ALA A 74 -8.60 -8.14 9.52
CA ALA A 74 -10.04 -8.37 9.51
C ALA A 74 -10.55 -8.67 10.92
N VAL A 75 -10.50 -7.67 11.79
CA VAL A 75 -11.12 -7.80 13.11
C VAL A 75 -12.62 -7.69 12.89
N SER A 76 -13.25 -8.84 12.67
CA SER A 76 -14.67 -9.03 12.96
C SER A 76 -14.93 -8.29 14.27
N PHE A 77 -15.76 -7.24 14.24
CA PHE A 77 -16.09 -6.38 15.38
C PHE A 77 -16.65 -7.22 16.53
N ARG A 78 -15.80 -7.94 17.24
CA ARG A 78 -16.07 -8.28 18.62
C ARG A 78 -15.87 -6.96 19.35
N PRO A 79 -16.84 -6.50 20.15
CA PRO A 79 -16.77 -5.24 20.88
C PRO A 79 -15.58 -5.13 21.87
N THR A 80 -14.71 -6.14 21.92
CA THR A 80 -13.60 -6.30 22.84
C THR A 80 -12.19 -6.21 22.22
N MET A 81 -12.02 -6.13 20.89
CA MET A 81 -10.69 -5.97 20.29
C MET A 81 -10.52 -4.60 19.61
N LEU A 82 -10.08 -3.63 20.42
CA LEU A 82 -9.86 -2.23 20.04
C LEU A 82 -8.37 -1.90 19.83
N TYR A 83 -7.51 -2.86 19.47
CA TYR A 83 -6.08 -2.59 19.24
C TYR A 83 -5.67 -2.99 17.82
N THR A 84 -5.19 -2.03 17.03
CA THR A 84 -4.81 -2.24 15.63
C THR A 84 -3.50 -1.54 15.31
N PHE A 85 -2.65 -2.19 14.53
CA PHE A 85 -1.44 -1.61 13.95
C PHE A 85 -1.80 -0.95 12.62
N PHE A 86 -1.50 0.32 12.48
CA PHE A 86 -1.63 1.02 11.21
C PHE A 86 -0.38 1.82 10.90
N VAL A 87 -0.19 2.09 9.62
CA VAL A 87 0.94 2.88 9.11
C VAL A 87 0.43 4.18 8.50
N PRO A 88 1.17 5.29 8.64
CA PRO A 88 0.93 6.50 7.87
C PRO A 88 1.03 6.24 6.36
N ASP A 89 0.31 7.02 5.55
CA ASP A 89 0.31 6.92 4.09
C ASP A 89 1.72 6.86 3.48
N ALA A 90 2.66 7.63 4.01
CA ALA A 90 4.04 7.64 3.52
C ALA A 90 4.75 6.29 3.68
N ILE A 91 4.47 5.55 4.76
CA ILE A 91 5.00 4.21 5.00
C ILE A 91 4.21 3.19 4.19
N ALA A 92 2.88 3.27 4.23
CA ALA A 92 2.01 2.40 3.45
C ALA A 92 2.38 2.40 1.97
N ASP A 93 2.63 3.59 1.42
CA ASP A 93 3.03 3.79 0.04
C ASP A 93 4.32 3.08 -0.34
N ARG A 94 5.19 2.72 0.60
CA ARG A 94 6.43 1.99 0.35
C ARG A 94 6.20 0.50 0.51
N LEU A 95 5.47 0.12 1.56
CA LEU A 95 5.13 -1.26 1.81
C LEU A 95 4.29 -1.85 0.67
N LEU A 96 3.36 -1.09 0.08
CA LEU A 96 2.58 -1.55 -1.08
C LEU A 96 3.44 -1.85 -2.31
N ASP A 97 4.58 -1.20 -2.49
CA ASP A 97 5.50 -1.52 -3.59
C ASP A 97 6.36 -2.75 -3.28
N ASP A 98 6.67 -2.91 -2.01
CA ASP A 98 7.76 -3.75 -1.55
C ASP A 98 7.31 -5.12 -1.04
N LEU A 99 6.07 -5.23 -0.57
CA LEU A 99 5.54 -6.46 0.00
C LEU A 99 4.83 -7.29 -1.07
N ASN A 100 5.11 -8.58 -1.08
CA ASN A 100 4.36 -9.57 -1.82
C ASN A 100 3.21 -10.07 -0.94
N GLU A 101 1.96 -9.96 -1.39
CA GLU A 101 0.79 -10.30 -0.58
C GLU A 101 0.75 -11.76 -0.10
N ASN A 102 1.43 -12.67 -0.79
CA ASN A 102 1.50 -14.09 -0.47
C ASN A 102 2.73 -14.47 0.37
N GLN A 103 3.49 -13.47 0.83
CA GLN A 103 4.69 -13.67 1.63
C GLN A 103 4.52 -13.12 3.05
N GLU A 104 5.10 -13.82 4.02
CA GLU A 104 5.27 -13.31 5.38
C GLU A 104 6.71 -12.84 5.61
N TYR A 105 6.83 -11.76 6.38
CA TYR A 105 8.11 -11.13 6.70
C TYR A 105 8.33 -11.14 8.21
N THR A 106 9.53 -11.50 8.66
CA THR A 106 9.93 -11.28 10.06
C THR A 106 10.36 -9.82 10.20
N VAL A 107 9.76 -9.08 11.12
CA VAL A 107 10.01 -7.64 11.28
C VAL A 107 10.13 -7.22 12.74
N ARG A 108 10.71 -6.03 12.95
CA ARG A 108 10.58 -5.24 14.16
C ARG A 108 9.73 -4.00 13.85
N LEU A 109 8.67 -3.79 14.61
CA LEU A 109 7.84 -2.59 14.54
C LEU A 109 8.18 -1.63 15.66
N THR A 110 8.29 -0.35 15.32
CA THR A 110 8.27 0.74 16.30
C THR A 110 7.03 1.57 16.07
N GLY A 111 6.21 1.76 17.11
CA GLY A 111 4.96 2.50 16.98
C GLY A 111 4.52 3.19 18.26
N ARG A 112 3.69 4.22 18.12
CA ARG A 112 3.14 4.98 19.25
C ARG A 112 1.71 4.55 19.54
N VAL A 113 1.41 4.25 20.80
CA VAL A 113 0.07 3.82 21.23
C VAL A 113 -0.77 5.03 21.62
N TYR A 114 -1.96 5.19 21.06
CA TYR A 114 -2.90 6.26 21.44
C TYR A 114 -4.34 5.94 21.04
N LYS A 115 -5.30 6.78 21.43
CA LYS A 115 -6.69 6.69 21.00
C LYS A 115 -6.94 7.50 19.74
N LYS A 116 -7.56 6.88 18.74
CA LYS A 116 -7.94 7.55 17.49
C LYS A 116 -9.46 7.51 17.32
N LYS A 117 -10.03 8.66 16.94
CA LYS A 117 -11.43 8.75 16.54
C LYS A 117 -11.59 8.30 15.10
N PHE A 118 -12.62 7.52 14.84
CA PHE A 118 -13.00 6.99 13.54
C PHE A 118 -14.38 7.54 13.17
N PRO A 119 -14.47 8.72 12.54
CA PRO A 119 -15.76 9.38 12.27
C PRO A 119 -16.72 8.52 11.47
N ALA A 120 -16.20 7.72 10.52
CA ALA A 120 -16.99 6.85 9.66
C ALA A 120 -17.81 5.80 10.43
N ILE A 121 -17.40 5.43 11.64
CA ILE A 121 -18.09 4.47 12.50
C ILE A 121 -18.50 5.08 13.85
N GLY A 122 -18.33 6.39 14.02
CA GLY A 122 -18.69 7.11 15.26
C GLY A 122 -17.97 6.62 16.53
N ALA A 123 -16.84 5.92 16.40
CA ALA A 123 -16.18 5.24 17.52
C ALA A 123 -14.77 5.76 17.77
N GLU A 124 -14.24 5.50 18.96
CA GLU A 124 -12.85 5.72 19.32
C GLU A 124 -12.21 4.37 19.68
N SER A 125 -11.03 4.10 19.12
CA SER A 125 -10.29 2.86 19.36
C SER A 125 -8.85 3.14 19.74
N TRP A 126 -8.23 2.21 20.46
CA TRP A 126 -6.79 2.22 20.66
C TRP A 126 -6.08 1.78 19.37
N VAL A 127 -4.96 2.40 19.10
CA VAL A 127 -4.17 2.11 17.91
C VAL A 127 -2.70 2.17 18.24
N ALA A 128 -1.90 1.43 17.49
CA ALA A 128 -0.46 1.61 17.39
C ALA A 128 -0.14 2.20 16.01
N GLU A 129 0.22 3.47 15.97
CA GLU A 129 0.73 4.10 14.75
C GLU A 129 2.19 3.73 14.58
N VAL A 130 2.45 2.88 13.59
CA VAL A 130 3.79 2.39 13.27
C VAL A 130 4.55 3.48 12.52
N SER A 131 5.69 3.89 13.07
CA SER A 131 6.56 4.92 12.49
C SER A 131 7.82 4.35 11.84
N ARG A 132 8.16 3.09 12.15
CA ARG A 132 9.32 2.38 11.60
C ARG A 132 9.08 0.88 11.55
N ILE A 133 9.51 0.25 10.45
CA ILE A 133 9.53 -1.19 10.25
C ILE A 133 10.94 -1.60 9.84
N ASP A 134 11.57 -2.47 10.62
CA ASP A 134 12.84 -3.10 10.26
C ASP A 134 12.58 -4.54 9.81
N PHE A 135 12.97 -4.89 8.60
CA PHE A 135 12.85 -6.24 8.02
C PHE A 135 14.09 -7.05 8.32
N TYR A 136 13.89 -8.29 8.73
CA TYR A 136 14.96 -9.25 9.01
C TYR A 136 15.28 -10.12 7.79
N GLU A 137 16.58 -10.34 7.55
CA GLU A 137 17.11 -11.44 6.73
C GLU A 137 18.25 -12.11 7.51
N ALA A 138 18.21 -13.44 7.64
CA ALA A 138 19.20 -14.21 8.41
C ALA A 138 19.52 -13.58 9.80
N ASP A 139 18.45 -13.27 10.55
CA ASP A 139 18.49 -12.68 11.91
C ASP A 139 19.14 -11.29 12.04
N LYS A 140 19.42 -10.62 10.92
CA LYS A 140 19.92 -9.23 10.90
C LYS A 140 18.91 -8.32 10.26
N ILE A 141 18.88 -7.06 10.71
CA ILE A 141 18.09 -6.02 10.04
C ILE A 141 18.72 -5.78 8.66
N ALA A 142 18.01 -6.18 7.61
CA ALA A 142 18.42 -6.02 6.23
C ALA A 142 17.91 -4.71 5.63
N ARG A 143 16.71 -4.29 6.03
CA ARG A 143 16.04 -3.11 5.47
C ARG A 143 15.21 -2.39 6.52
N THR A 144 15.22 -1.05 6.46
CA THR A 144 14.39 -0.19 7.32
C THR A 144 13.46 0.68 6.49
N VAL A 145 12.17 0.62 6.79
CA VAL A 145 11.13 1.49 6.21
C VAL A 145 10.65 2.47 7.29
N THR A 146 10.81 3.77 7.01
CA THR A 146 10.27 4.88 7.81
C THR A 146 9.37 5.74 6.93
N ALA A 147 8.90 6.89 7.41
CA ALA A 147 8.21 7.87 6.57
C ALA A 147 9.15 8.62 5.59
N THR A 148 10.49 8.57 5.78
CA THR A 148 11.48 9.35 5.00
C THR A 148 12.44 8.53 4.14
N SER A 149 12.59 7.22 4.36
CA SER A 149 13.20 6.28 3.39
C SER A 149 12.89 6.59 1.90
N PRO A 150 13.78 6.35 0.95
CA PRO A 150 13.43 6.47 -0.46
C PRO A 150 12.34 5.46 -0.85
N ARG A 151 11.47 5.81 -1.80
CA ARG A 151 10.59 4.81 -2.46
C ARG A 151 11.49 3.82 -3.21
N SER A 152 11.07 2.56 -3.32
CA SER A 152 11.90 1.49 -3.88
C SER A 152 12.22 1.63 -5.37
N GLY A 153 11.81 2.73 -6.03
CA GLY A 153 11.97 2.93 -7.47
C GLY A 153 11.17 1.94 -8.31
N LYS A 154 10.49 0.98 -7.68
CA LYS A 154 9.60 0.03 -8.32
C LYS A 154 8.42 0.79 -8.93
N ALA A 155 8.04 0.41 -10.14
CA ALA A 155 6.83 0.95 -10.75
C ALA A 155 5.62 0.57 -9.90
N PRO A 156 4.61 1.46 -9.76
CA PRO A 156 3.40 1.15 -9.01
C PRO A 156 2.64 0.00 -9.68
N SER A 157 2.06 -0.88 -8.87
CA SER A 157 1.17 -1.93 -9.38
C SER A 157 -0.15 -1.35 -9.91
N LEU A 158 -0.85 -2.11 -10.75
CA LEU A 158 -2.11 -1.67 -11.36
C LEU A 158 -3.21 -1.46 -10.31
N GLU A 159 -3.25 -2.35 -9.31
CA GLU A 159 -4.19 -2.34 -8.19
C GLU A 159 -4.02 -1.08 -7.36
N ARG A 160 -2.76 -0.71 -7.09
CA ARG A 160 -2.44 0.51 -6.34
C ARG A 160 -2.89 1.77 -7.07
N VAL A 161 -2.72 1.79 -8.40
CA VAL A 161 -3.20 2.90 -9.21
C VAL A 161 -4.73 2.92 -9.23
N ASN A 162 -5.39 1.77 -9.24
CA ASN A 162 -6.85 1.66 -9.16
C ASN A 162 -7.43 2.13 -7.83
N GLU A 163 -6.78 1.83 -6.70
CA GLU A 163 -7.23 2.26 -5.37
C GLU A 163 -7.05 3.77 -5.10
N ALA A 164 -6.06 4.39 -5.74
CA ALA A 164 -5.71 5.79 -5.52
C ALA A 164 -5.25 6.51 -6.80
N PRO A 165 -6.05 6.54 -7.87
CA PRO A 165 -5.64 7.07 -9.17
C PRO A 165 -5.25 8.55 -9.12
N GLN A 166 -5.81 9.32 -8.19
CA GLN A 166 -5.44 10.71 -7.94
C GLN A 166 -3.97 10.93 -7.59
N LYS A 167 -3.29 9.93 -6.98
CA LYS A 167 -1.85 10.02 -6.68
C LYS A 167 -0.99 9.96 -7.94
N TYR A 168 -1.56 9.50 -9.05
CA TYR A 168 -0.89 9.27 -10.33
C TYR A 168 -1.38 10.21 -11.43
N ALA A 169 -2.20 11.21 -11.09
CA ALA A 169 -2.76 12.15 -12.04
C ALA A 169 -1.67 12.82 -12.90
N GLY A 170 -1.85 12.77 -14.21
CA GLY A 170 -0.95 13.30 -15.22
C GLY A 170 0.22 12.37 -15.59
N GLN A 171 0.51 11.34 -14.81
CA GLN A 171 1.64 10.44 -15.00
C GLN A 171 1.37 9.43 -16.13
N THR A 172 2.44 9.06 -16.85
CA THR A 172 2.44 7.91 -17.74
C THR A 172 3.03 6.74 -16.98
N LEU A 173 2.26 5.66 -16.87
CA LEU A 173 2.62 4.47 -16.13
C LEU A 173 2.73 3.29 -17.07
N THR A 174 3.56 2.33 -16.68
CA THR A 174 3.72 1.07 -17.40
C THR A 174 3.55 -0.07 -16.43
N PHE A 175 2.64 -0.99 -16.74
CA PHE A 175 2.37 -2.19 -15.96
C PHE A 175 2.89 -3.37 -16.75
N ASP A 176 3.81 -4.12 -16.15
CA ASP A 176 4.46 -5.25 -16.78
C ASP A 176 3.76 -6.56 -16.44
N LYS A 177 3.76 -7.51 -17.39
CA LYS A 177 3.17 -8.85 -17.24
C LYS A 177 1.72 -8.91 -16.71
N VAL A 178 0.90 -7.90 -17.00
CA VAL A 178 -0.54 -7.91 -16.65
C VAL A 178 -1.33 -8.83 -17.59
N LYS A 179 -2.48 -9.33 -17.12
CA LYS A 179 -3.36 -10.17 -17.93
C LYS A 179 -4.41 -9.32 -18.63
N LEU A 180 -4.46 -9.40 -19.95
CA LEU A 180 -5.44 -8.73 -20.80
C LEU A 180 -6.45 -9.77 -21.32
N GLY A 181 -7.72 -9.59 -20.98
CA GLY A 181 -8.81 -10.35 -21.59
C GLY A 181 -9.04 -9.91 -23.04
N GLY A 182 -9.26 -10.85 -23.95
CA GLY A 182 -9.44 -10.56 -25.36
C GLY A 182 -10.77 -9.92 -25.76
N LYS A 183 -11.72 -9.79 -24.82
CA LYS A 183 -12.96 -9.05 -25.03
C LYS A 183 -12.79 -7.55 -24.72
N MET A 184 -12.88 -6.71 -25.74
CA MET A 184 -13.04 -5.27 -25.56
C MET A 184 -14.51 -4.91 -25.38
N ILE A 185 -14.79 -4.05 -24.40
CA ILE A 185 -16.15 -3.61 -24.10
C ILE A 185 -16.29 -2.17 -24.55
N LYS A 186 -17.27 -1.90 -25.42
CA LYS A 186 -17.63 -0.54 -25.79
C LYS A 186 -18.65 0.01 -24.80
N HIS A 187 -18.25 1.00 -24.01
CA HIS A 187 -19.12 1.63 -23.01
C HIS A 187 -19.13 3.15 -23.20
N THR A 188 -20.31 3.76 -23.34
CA THR A 188 -20.46 5.22 -23.57
C THR A 188 -19.63 5.78 -24.74
N GLY A 189 -19.43 4.96 -25.79
CA GLY A 189 -18.64 5.34 -26.96
C GLY A 189 -17.13 5.18 -26.80
N LEU A 190 -16.67 4.53 -25.72
CA LEU A 190 -15.26 4.31 -25.43
C LEU A 190 -14.95 2.81 -25.37
N TYR A 191 -13.84 2.40 -25.96
CA TYR A 191 -13.35 1.03 -25.83
C TYR A 191 -12.61 0.87 -24.50
N CYS A 192 -13.04 -0.11 -23.71
CA CYS A 192 -12.46 -0.41 -22.41
C CYS A 192 -11.82 -1.80 -22.45
N LEU A 193 -10.68 -1.92 -21.78
CA LEU A 193 -10.02 -3.21 -21.58
C LEU A 193 -10.51 -3.88 -20.31
N LYS A 194 -10.45 -5.20 -20.32
CA LYS A 194 -10.50 -6.06 -19.14
C LYS A 194 -9.07 -6.44 -18.78
N VAL A 195 -8.53 -5.90 -17.69
CA VAL A 195 -7.15 -6.18 -17.26
C VAL A 195 -7.13 -6.66 -15.83
N THR A 196 -6.40 -7.73 -15.56
CA THR A 196 -6.19 -8.30 -14.23
C THR A 196 -4.71 -8.19 -13.86
N GLY A 197 -4.43 -7.97 -12.57
CA GLY A 197 -3.08 -8.03 -12.03
C GLY A 197 -2.40 -9.38 -12.25
N GLU A 198 -1.07 -9.42 -12.08
CA GLU A 198 -0.26 -10.64 -12.24
C GLU A 198 -0.71 -11.77 -11.30
N ASP A 199 -1.21 -11.43 -10.11
CA ASP A 199 -1.66 -12.35 -9.06
C ASP A 199 -3.16 -12.72 -9.15
N GLY A 200 -3.86 -12.29 -10.21
CA GLY A 200 -5.30 -12.51 -10.35
C GLY A 200 -6.19 -11.59 -9.51
N SER A 201 -5.60 -10.60 -8.82
CA SER A 201 -6.31 -9.58 -8.06
C SER A 201 -6.74 -8.37 -8.93
N PRO A 202 -7.67 -7.53 -8.43
CA PRO A 202 -8.98 -7.32 -9.02
C PRO A 202 -8.96 -6.92 -10.50
N GLU A 203 -9.85 -7.57 -11.25
CA GLU A 203 -10.20 -7.22 -12.62
C GLU A 203 -10.59 -5.73 -12.72
N ILE A 204 -9.76 -4.96 -13.41
CA ILE A 204 -10.12 -3.63 -13.88
C ILE A 204 -10.87 -3.80 -15.19
N SER A 205 -12.17 -3.58 -15.13
CA SER A 205 -13.05 -3.53 -16.30
C SER A 205 -13.86 -2.24 -16.32
N ALA A 206 -14.52 -1.99 -17.46
CA ALA A 206 -15.39 -0.83 -17.65
C ALA A 206 -16.44 -0.62 -16.54
N ALA A 207 -16.84 -1.71 -15.86
CA ALA A 207 -17.82 -1.66 -14.78
C ALA A 207 -17.29 -0.94 -13.51
N VAL A 208 -15.96 -0.85 -13.33
CA VAL A 208 -15.32 -0.23 -12.15
C VAL A 208 -15.32 1.30 -12.21
N ALA A 209 -15.65 1.89 -13.38
CA ALA A 209 -15.72 3.34 -13.60
C ALA A 209 -16.67 4.06 -12.61
N PHE A 210 -17.68 3.35 -12.11
CA PHE A 210 -18.77 3.92 -11.31
C PHE A 210 -18.60 3.76 -9.81
N THR A 211 -17.58 3.03 -9.35
CA THR A 211 -17.28 2.82 -7.92
C THR A 211 -16.06 3.62 -7.44
N GLY A 212 -15.53 4.51 -8.29
CA GLY A 212 -14.42 5.40 -7.94
C GLY A 212 -13.02 4.89 -8.26
N GLY A 213 -12.90 3.75 -8.96
CA GLY A 213 -11.63 3.21 -9.43
C GLY A 213 -11.12 3.80 -10.75
N LEU A 214 -10.01 3.24 -11.23
CA LEU A 214 -9.41 3.52 -12.54
C LEU A 214 -10.12 2.72 -13.64
N THR A 215 -10.42 3.36 -14.76
CA THR A 215 -10.88 2.66 -15.98
C THR A 215 -9.83 2.74 -17.09
N LEU A 216 -9.46 1.60 -17.68
CA LEU A 216 -8.51 1.57 -18.79
C LEU A 216 -9.23 1.78 -20.13
N PHE A 217 -9.01 2.95 -20.72
CA PHE A 217 -9.60 3.37 -21.98
C PHE A 217 -8.62 3.18 -23.14
N VAL A 218 -9.11 2.69 -24.28
CA VAL A 218 -8.35 2.53 -25.52
C VAL A 218 -8.85 3.52 -26.56
N PRO A 219 -8.00 4.43 -27.08
CA PRO A 219 -8.36 5.29 -28.22
C PRO A 219 -8.79 4.47 -29.43
N ASP A 220 -9.74 4.97 -30.22
CA ASP A 220 -10.34 4.24 -31.35
C ASP A 220 -9.30 3.67 -32.32
N GLN A 221 -8.26 4.45 -32.66
CA GLN A 221 -7.17 4.00 -33.54
C GLN A 221 -6.39 2.80 -32.97
N LEU A 222 -6.23 2.74 -31.65
CA LEU A 222 -5.56 1.62 -30.99
C LEU A 222 -6.53 0.43 -30.85
N ALA A 223 -7.81 0.70 -30.59
CA ALA A 223 -8.86 -0.32 -30.50
C ALA A 223 -9.01 -1.09 -31.83
N GLU A 224 -9.10 -0.39 -32.96
CA GLU A 224 -9.19 -1.02 -34.30
C GLU A 224 -8.00 -1.94 -34.62
N LYS A 225 -6.81 -1.60 -34.11
CA LYS A 225 -5.63 -2.46 -34.23
C LYS A 225 -5.75 -3.65 -33.30
N LEU A 226 -6.13 -3.43 -32.05
CA LEU A 226 -6.29 -4.50 -31.06
C LEU A 226 -7.36 -5.51 -31.46
N GLU A 227 -8.49 -5.10 -32.03
CA GLU A 227 -9.56 -6.01 -32.51
C GLU A 227 -9.06 -7.04 -33.53
N LYS A 228 -7.98 -6.73 -34.26
CA LYS A 228 -7.36 -7.66 -35.22
C LYS A 228 -6.36 -8.62 -34.58
N GLU A 229 -5.92 -8.32 -33.37
CA GLU A 229 -4.83 -9.01 -32.67
C GLU A 229 -5.32 -9.93 -31.56
N ILE A 230 -6.42 -9.54 -30.90
CA ILE A 230 -6.96 -10.27 -29.76
C ILE A 230 -8.22 -11.02 -30.16
N LYS A 231 -8.41 -12.21 -29.59
CA LYS A 231 -9.62 -13.02 -29.73
C LYS A 231 -10.42 -13.00 -28.44
N GLU A 232 -11.74 -12.91 -28.54
CA GLU A 232 -12.64 -12.68 -27.40
C GLU A 232 -12.43 -13.65 -26.22
N ASP A 233 -12.17 -14.92 -26.52
CA ASP A 233 -12.06 -16.01 -25.54
C ASP A 233 -10.60 -16.33 -25.12
N GLU A 234 -9.62 -15.51 -25.53
CA GLU A 234 -8.22 -15.67 -25.17
C GLU A 234 -7.78 -14.65 -24.10
N GLU A 235 -6.79 -15.04 -23.30
CA GLU A 235 -6.11 -14.16 -22.36
C GLU A 235 -4.65 -13.97 -22.80
N TYR A 236 -4.17 -12.74 -22.71
CA TYR A 236 -2.83 -12.36 -23.14
C TYR A 236 -2.03 -11.83 -21.95
N THR A 237 -0.75 -12.20 -21.87
CA THR A 237 0.17 -11.53 -20.94
C THR A 237 0.78 -10.34 -21.69
N VAL A 238 0.63 -9.14 -21.13
CA VAL A 238 1.03 -7.91 -21.82
C VAL A 238 1.77 -6.95 -20.91
N LYS A 239 2.53 -6.05 -21.51
CA LYS A 239 3.02 -4.82 -20.89
C LYS A 239 2.18 -3.66 -21.40
N LEU A 240 1.45 -3.03 -20.50
CA LEU A 240 0.47 -1.98 -20.79
C LEU A 240 1.03 -0.62 -20.38
N THR A 241 0.98 0.37 -21.28
CA THR A 241 1.33 1.76 -20.96
C THR A 241 0.09 2.63 -21.05
N CYS A 242 -0.17 3.43 -20.02
CA CYS A 242 -1.28 4.37 -20.02
C CYS A 242 -0.96 5.69 -19.32
N ARG A 243 -1.71 6.73 -19.65
CA ARG A 243 -1.69 8.01 -18.92
C ARG A 243 -2.90 8.13 -18.01
N VAL A 244 -2.67 8.42 -16.73
CA VAL A 244 -3.75 8.54 -15.74
C VAL A 244 -4.24 9.98 -15.66
N TYR A 245 -5.54 10.23 -15.82
CA TYR A 245 -6.15 11.55 -15.64
C TYR A 245 -7.65 11.46 -15.32
N LYS A 246 -8.26 12.60 -14.96
CA LYS A 246 -9.69 12.69 -14.73
C LYS A 246 -10.41 13.12 -16.00
N ARG A 247 -11.40 12.36 -16.45
CA ARG A 247 -12.18 12.65 -17.66
C ARG A 247 -13.64 12.90 -17.30
N LYS A 248 -14.23 13.93 -17.90
CA LYS A 248 -15.67 14.17 -17.84
C LYS A 248 -16.38 13.32 -18.88
N PHE A 249 -17.44 12.64 -18.48
CA PHE A 249 -18.26 11.79 -19.34
C PHE A 249 -19.64 12.44 -19.52
N PRO A 250 -19.88 13.17 -20.62
CA PRO A 250 -21.11 13.92 -20.81
C PRO A 250 -22.37 13.07 -20.74
N ALA A 251 -22.30 11.83 -21.26
CA ALA A 251 -23.42 10.90 -21.30
C ALA A 251 -23.99 10.54 -19.91
N ILE A 252 -23.17 10.64 -18.86
CA ILE A 252 -23.54 10.30 -17.48
C ILE A 252 -23.37 11.48 -16.52
N GLY A 253 -23.00 12.66 -17.02
CA GLY A 253 -22.85 13.88 -16.23
C GLY A 253 -21.79 13.82 -15.12
N SER A 254 -20.88 12.84 -15.14
CA SER A 254 -19.92 12.60 -14.06
C SER A 254 -18.46 12.69 -14.54
N GLU A 255 -17.54 12.73 -13.59
CA GLU A 255 -16.11 12.61 -13.85
C GLU A 255 -15.59 11.29 -13.25
N ALA A 256 -14.75 10.58 -14.00
CA ALA A 256 -14.10 9.38 -13.52
C ALA A 256 -12.59 9.41 -13.83
N TRP A 257 -11.83 8.60 -13.09
CA TRP A 257 -10.40 8.40 -13.35
C TRP A 257 -10.21 7.41 -14.48
N VAL A 258 -9.42 7.81 -15.48
CA VAL A 258 -9.10 7.00 -16.65
C VAL A 258 -7.60 6.79 -16.77
N GLY A 259 -7.21 5.59 -17.19
CA GLY A 259 -5.91 5.29 -17.75
C GLY A 259 -6.05 5.18 -19.25
N GLU A 260 -5.71 6.22 -20.00
CA GLU A 260 -5.74 6.16 -21.46
C GLU A 260 -4.54 5.37 -21.96
N VAL A 261 -4.81 4.19 -22.52
CA VAL A 261 -3.82 3.26 -23.03
C VAL A 261 -3.22 3.81 -24.31
N SER A 262 -1.91 3.93 -24.33
CA SER A 262 -1.15 4.42 -25.49
C SER A 262 -0.29 3.33 -26.14
N ARG A 263 -0.09 2.21 -25.45
CA ARG A 263 0.71 1.08 -25.96
C ARG A 263 0.39 -0.21 -25.23
N ILE A 264 0.33 -1.31 -25.98
CA ILE A 264 0.26 -2.68 -25.47
C ILE A 264 1.34 -3.52 -26.14
N ASP A 265 2.25 -4.08 -25.35
CA ASP A 265 3.27 -5.01 -25.81
C ASP A 265 2.88 -6.44 -25.40
N PHE A 266 2.76 -7.36 -26.35
CA PHE A 266 2.35 -8.76 -26.11
C PHE A 266 3.57 -9.65 -25.87
N TYR A 267 3.49 -10.45 -24.80
CA TYR A 267 4.50 -11.44 -24.47
C TYR A 267 4.25 -12.79 -25.15
N GLU A 268 5.34 -13.48 -25.50
CA GLU A 268 5.37 -14.91 -25.78
C GLU A 268 6.53 -15.52 -24.96
N GLY A 269 6.18 -16.22 -23.87
CA GLY A 269 7.14 -16.52 -22.81
C GLY A 269 7.60 -15.24 -22.10
N ASP A 270 8.92 -15.05 -21.97
CA ASP A 270 9.51 -13.86 -21.35
C ASP A 270 9.87 -12.74 -22.35
N ALA A 271 9.65 -12.96 -23.65
CA ALA A 271 10.02 -12.00 -24.68
C ALA A 271 8.81 -11.21 -25.19
N ILE A 272 9.00 -9.91 -25.45
CA ILE A 272 8.01 -9.10 -26.18
C ILE A 272 8.10 -9.47 -27.66
N LYS A 273 7.02 -10.06 -28.19
CA LYS A 273 6.95 -10.44 -29.61
C LYS A 273 6.38 -9.33 -30.47
N LYS A 274 5.44 -8.55 -29.91
CA LYS A 274 4.63 -7.60 -30.68
C LYS A 274 4.26 -6.39 -29.85
N ALA A 275 4.20 -5.23 -30.51
CA ALA A 275 3.77 -3.97 -29.93
C ALA A 275 2.63 -3.37 -30.75
N VAL A 276 1.56 -2.94 -30.08
CA VAL A 276 0.46 -2.19 -30.66
C VAL A 276 0.48 -0.78 -30.06
N LYS A 277 0.51 0.24 -30.92
CA LYS A 277 0.60 1.67 -30.59
C LYS A 277 -0.37 2.46 -31.44
#